data_AF-A0A6J2PAQ4-F1
#
_entry.id   AF-A0A6J2PAQ4-F1
#
_cell.length_a   1.000
_cell.length_b   1.000
_cell.length_c   1.000
_cell.angle_alpha   90.00
_cell.angle_beta   90.00
_cell.angle_gamma   90.00
#
_symmetry.space_group_name_H-M   'P 1'
#
loop_
_entity.id
_entity.type
_entity.pdbx_description
1 polymer ?
#
loop_
_entity_poly.entity_id
_entity_poly.type
_entity_poly.pdbx_seq_one_letter_code
_entity_poly.pdbx_strand_id
1 'polypeptide(L)'
;MCLREMEAVFLRFDSFDFEADRRFQDGLKDLKKSKNSSEEKLHELKLFFYNRFVEPIDRHSYTHWSCASPRGTARDCDTTDTRTEPSADTQQKQLSFAEVMRLVQDGQEVPGGAKLEVKPTNQNPTESQMERRLKPWETCGS
;
A
#
# COMPACT_ATOMS: atom_id res chain seq x y z
N MET A 1 -16.07 -17.36 0.61
CA MET A 1 -15.79 -18.04 1.89
C MET A 1 -16.85 -17.61 2.88
N CYS A 2 -17.38 -18.52 3.67
CA CYS A 2 -18.39 -18.20 4.69
C CYS A 2 -17.70 -17.42 5.84
N LEU A 3 -18.38 -16.49 6.51
CA LEU A 3 -17.79 -15.71 7.63
C LEU A 3 -17.14 -16.60 8.71
N ARG A 4 -17.73 -17.77 8.97
CA ARG A 4 -17.19 -18.77 9.92
C ARG A 4 -15.88 -19.42 9.48
N GLU A 5 -15.61 -19.54 8.18
CA GLU A 5 -14.35 -20.11 7.69
C GLU A 5 -13.20 -19.12 7.85
N MET A 6 -13.46 -17.83 7.67
CA MET A 6 -12.47 -16.75 7.82
C MET A 6 -12.02 -16.62 9.28
N GLU A 7 -12.96 -16.65 10.23
CA GLU A 7 -12.62 -16.61 11.66
C GLU A 7 -11.74 -17.79 12.09
N ALA A 8 -11.96 -18.98 11.51
CA ALA A 8 -11.14 -20.15 11.79
C ALA A 8 -9.67 -19.97 11.33
N VAL A 9 -9.44 -19.29 10.19
CA VAL A 9 -8.09 -18.95 9.71
C VAL A 9 -7.41 -17.99 10.69
N PHE A 10 -8.14 -16.98 11.16
CA PHE A 10 -7.60 -15.98 12.09
C PHE A 10 -7.21 -16.60 13.43
N LEU A 11 -8.02 -17.52 13.96
CA LEU A 11 -7.69 -18.26 15.17
C LEU A 11 -6.48 -19.18 15.00
N ARG A 12 -6.32 -19.80 13.83
CA ARG A 12 -5.12 -20.61 13.51
C ARG A 12 -3.88 -19.74 13.42
N PHE A 13 -3.98 -18.54 12.84
CA PHE A 13 -2.89 -17.57 12.84
C PHE A 13 -2.49 -17.15 14.26
N ASP A 14 -3.45 -16.80 15.12
CA ASP A 14 -3.19 -16.38 16.51
C ASP A 14 -2.56 -17.49 17.36
N SER A 15 -2.92 -18.75 17.09
CA SER A 15 -2.39 -19.92 17.79
C SER A 15 -1.14 -20.53 17.12
N PHE A 16 -0.68 -19.97 16.00
CA PHE A 16 0.47 -20.48 15.28
C PHE A 16 1.77 -20.20 16.05
N ASP A 17 2.55 -21.26 16.28
CA ASP A 17 3.82 -21.16 17.00
C ASP A 17 4.96 -20.75 16.07
N PHE A 18 5.12 -19.44 15.90
CA PHE A 18 6.23 -18.84 15.14
C PHE A 18 7.61 -19.06 15.78
N GLU A 19 7.69 -19.41 17.07
CA GLU A 19 8.97 -19.65 17.75
C GLU A 19 9.51 -21.06 17.48
N ALA A 20 8.62 -22.04 17.33
CA ALA A 20 8.98 -23.40 16.94
C ALA A 20 9.37 -23.53 15.45
N ASP A 21 8.89 -22.64 14.56
CA ASP A 21 9.17 -22.73 13.12
C ASP A 21 10.60 -22.27 12.78
N ARG A 22 11.46 -23.23 12.41
CA ARG A 22 12.86 -22.98 12.04
C ARG A 22 13.01 -22.02 10.85
N ARG A 23 12.11 -22.05 9.86
CA ARG A 23 12.22 -21.23 8.65
C ARG A 23 11.98 -19.77 9.00
N PHE A 24 10.97 -19.52 9.83
CA PHE A 24 10.67 -18.18 10.32
C PHE A 24 11.80 -17.64 11.21
N GLN A 25 12.30 -18.47 12.14
CA GLN A 25 13.41 -18.09 13.03
C GLN A 25 14.72 -17.84 12.29
N ASP A 26 15.03 -18.64 11.25
CA ASP A 26 16.21 -18.42 10.42
C ASP A 26 16.09 -17.09 9.65
N GLY A 27 14.93 -16.76 9.08
CA GLY A 27 14.69 -15.46 8.43
C GLY A 27 14.74 -14.26 9.39
N LEU A 28 14.36 -14.44 10.65
CA LEU A 28 14.46 -13.41 11.68
C LEU A 28 15.90 -13.05 12.07
N LYS A 29 16.87 -13.97 11.92
CA LYS A 29 18.28 -13.71 12.26
C LYS A 29 18.88 -12.62 11.38
N ASP A 30 18.51 -12.61 10.10
CA ASP A 30 18.94 -11.57 9.16
C ASP A 30 18.29 -10.21 9.48
N LEU A 31 17.05 -10.21 9.94
CA LEU A 31 16.31 -8.99 10.32
C LEU A 31 16.82 -8.38 11.63
N LYS A 32 17.11 -9.19 12.66
CA LYS A 32 17.62 -8.72 13.97
C LYS A 32 18.99 -8.03 13.86
N LYS A 33 19.74 -8.28 12.79
CA LYS A 33 20.99 -7.57 12.48
C LYS A 33 20.76 -6.10 12.11
N SER A 34 19.54 -5.75 11.69
CA SER A 34 19.09 -4.40 11.43
C SER A 34 18.44 -3.80 12.71
N LYS A 35 18.91 -2.64 13.16
CA LYS A 35 18.52 -2.00 14.44
C LYS A 35 17.07 -1.48 14.52
N ASN A 36 16.19 -1.86 13.59
CA ASN A 36 14.88 -1.22 13.39
C ASN A 36 13.70 -2.13 13.78
N SER A 37 13.84 -2.93 14.84
CA SER A 37 12.83 -3.91 15.25
C SER A 37 11.69 -3.25 16.04
N SER A 38 10.68 -2.74 15.34
CA SER A 38 9.38 -2.40 15.95
C SER A 38 8.49 -3.64 16.01
N GLU A 39 7.66 -3.73 17.06
CA GLU A 39 6.74 -4.85 17.26
C GLU A 39 5.69 -4.97 16.13
N GLU A 40 5.30 -3.83 15.55
CA GLU A 40 4.44 -3.76 14.36
C GLU A 40 5.05 -4.49 13.16
N LYS A 41 6.35 -4.26 12.89
CA LYS A 41 7.06 -4.96 11.81
C LYS A 41 7.13 -6.46 12.05
N LEU A 42 7.27 -6.89 13.30
CA LEU A 42 7.27 -8.31 13.62
C LEU A 42 5.91 -8.94 13.31
N HIS A 43 4.82 -8.24 13.64
CA HIS A 43 3.48 -8.70 13.36
C HIS A 43 3.19 -8.78 11.86
N GLU A 44 3.60 -7.77 11.09
CA GLU A 44 3.49 -7.81 9.63
C GLU A 44 4.29 -8.96 9.01
N LEU A 45 5.49 -9.23 9.53
CA LEU A 45 6.33 -10.31 9.06
C LEU A 45 5.70 -11.69 9.34
N LYS A 46 5.10 -11.85 10.52
CA LYS A 46 4.33 -13.06 10.88
C LYS A 46 3.18 -13.26 9.90
N LEU A 47 2.41 -12.20 9.64
CA LEU A 47 1.28 -12.23 8.72
C LEU A 47 1.71 -12.58 7.28
N PHE A 48 2.79 -11.96 6.80
CA PHE A 48 3.36 -12.25 5.48
C PHE A 48 3.83 -13.70 5.37
N PHE A 49 4.58 -14.18 6.36
CA PHE A 49 5.08 -15.56 6.38
C PHE A 49 3.93 -16.55 6.36
N TYR A 50 2.93 -16.35 7.22
CA TYR A 50 1.78 -17.22 7.33
C TYR A 50 1.00 -17.29 6.01
N ASN A 51 0.70 -16.13 5.41
CA ASN A 51 0.05 -16.02 4.11
C ASN A 51 0.83 -16.74 3.00
N ARG A 52 2.16 -16.69 3.06
CA ARG A 52 3.05 -17.22 2.01
C ARG A 52 3.31 -18.72 2.11
N PHE A 53 3.33 -19.28 3.33
CA PHE A 53 3.85 -20.63 3.59
C PHE A 53 2.90 -21.57 4.35
N VAL A 54 1.88 -21.06 5.05
CA VAL A 54 0.95 -21.87 5.84
C VAL A 54 -0.39 -21.94 5.13
N GLU A 55 -1.10 -20.82 5.06
CA GLU A 55 -2.37 -20.70 4.35
C GLU A 55 -2.69 -19.23 4.05
N PRO A 56 -3.47 -18.96 2.99
CA PRO A 56 -3.85 -17.60 2.65
C PRO A 56 -4.67 -16.94 3.76
N ILE A 57 -4.28 -15.73 4.13
CA ILE A 57 -4.97 -14.90 5.13
C ILE A 57 -5.08 -13.47 4.60
N ASP A 58 -6.28 -12.90 4.66
CA ASP A 58 -6.49 -11.51 4.27
C ASP A 58 -6.12 -10.56 5.41
N ARG A 59 -5.19 -9.65 5.14
CA ARG A 59 -4.68 -8.68 6.13
C ARG A 59 -5.77 -7.77 6.66
N HIS A 60 -6.58 -7.20 5.77
CA HIS A 60 -7.62 -6.24 6.16
C HIS A 60 -8.69 -6.90 7.03
N SER A 61 -9.10 -8.11 6.67
CA SER A 61 -10.10 -8.88 7.40
C SER A 61 -9.59 -9.34 8.75
N TYR A 62 -8.31 -9.76 8.83
CA TYR A 62 -7.69 -10.10 10.12
C TYR A 62 -7.58 -8.88 11.04
N THR A 63 -7.13 -7.72 10.54
CA THR A 63 -7.06 -6.48 11.33
C THR A 63 -8.45 -6.08 11.85
N HIS A 64 -9.48 -6.15 11.01
CA HIS A 64 -10.84 -5.84 11.43
C HIS A 64 -11.36 -6.82 12.49
N TRP A 65 -11.11 -8.13 12.28
CA TRP A 65 -11.47 -9.16 13.24
C TRP A 65 -10.73 -9.00 14.57
N SER A 66 -9.44 -8.69 14.55
CA SER A 66 -8.63 -8.53 15.77
C SER A 66 -9.07 -7.32 16.59
N CYS A 67 -9.55 -6.25 15.94
CA CYS A 67 -10.10 -5.07 16.63
C CYS A 67 -11.47 -5.34 17.28
N ALA A 68 -12.28 -6.21 16.68
CA ALA A 68 -13.59 -6.60 17.20
C ALA A 68 -13.54 -7.77 18.20
N SER A 69 -12.43 -8.51 18.23
CA SER A 69 -12.29 -9.73 19.04
C SER A 69 -11.98 -9.41 20.51
N PRO A 70 -12.75 -9.95 21.48
CA PRO A 70 -12.48 -9.76 22.93
C PRO A 70 -11.14 -10.33 23.41
N ARG A 71 -10.47 -11.16 22.60
CA ARG A 71 -9.16 -11.78 22.89
C ARG A 71 -8.00 -11.06 22.21
N GLY A 72 -8.29 -10.22 21.22
CA GLY A 72 -7.28 -9.37 20.61
C GLY A 72 -6.80 -8.39 21.67
N THR A 73 -5.49 -8.38 21.95
CA THR A 73 -4.87 -7.23 22.61
C THR A 73 -5.36 -6.00 21.85
N ALA A 74 -6.15 -5.16 22.50
CA ALA A 74 -6.64 -3.91 21.95
C ALA A 74 -5.42 -3.08 21.55
N ARG A 75 -5.01 -3.23 20.29
CA ARG A 75 -4.00 -2.42 19.67
C ARG A 75 -4.78 -1.50 18.78
N ASP A 76 -4.75 -0.22 19.16
CA ASP A 76 -5.30 0.88 18.39
C ASP A 76 -5.13 0.61 16.90
N CYS A 77 -6.25 0.56 16.20
CA CYS A 77 -6.27 0.51 14.75
C CYS A 77 -5.89 1.89 14.19
N ASP A 78 -4.64 2.28 14.36
CA ASP A 78 -4.03 3.33 13.55
C ASP A 78 -3.28 2.65 12.41
N THR A 79 -3.97 2.49 11.28
CA THR A 79 -3.33 2.05 10.04
C THR A 79 -2.57 3.23 9.45
N THR A 80 -1.31 3.38 9.84
CA THR A 80 -0.36 4.28 9.18
C THR A 80 0.62 3.47 8.34
N ASP A 81 0.44 3.46 7.02
CA ASP A 81 1.55 3.30 6.08
C ASP A 81 1.29 4.13 4.82
N THR A 82 2.03 5.23 4.66
CA THR A 82 2.81 5.52 3.45
C THR A 82 3.85 6.60 3.79
N ARG A 83 5.14 6.29 3.63
CA ARG A 83 6.26 7.24 3.78
C ARG A 83 6.88 7.52 2.41
N THR A 84 7.02 8.80 2.02
CA THR A 84 8.29 9.49 1.65
C THR A 84 8.03 10.91 1.08
N GLU A 85 8.53 11.90 1.83
CA GLU A 85 8.70 13.37 1.64
C GLU A 85 9.37 13.81 0.29
N PRO A 86 9.35 15.12 -0.13
CA PRO A 86 9.41 16.29 0.75
C PRO A 86 8.65 17.58 0.37
N SER A 87 8.34 18.35 1.42
CA SER A 87 8.39 19.83 1.51
C SER A 87 7.07 20.57 1.74
N ALA A 88 7.15 21.44 2.75
CA ALA A 88 6.31 22.61 3.07
C ALA A 88 4.96 22.33 3.75
N ASP A 89 5.04 22.16 5.07
CA ASP A 89 4.18 22.79 6.08
C ASP A 89 2.68 22.90 5.75
N THR A 90 1.93 21.83 6.01
CA THR A 90 0.58 21.94 6.58
C THR A 90 0.15 20.58 7.13
N GLN A 91 -0.11 20.52 8.43
CA GLN A 91 -0.58 19.34 9.16
C GLN A 91 -1.94 18.88 8.63
N GLN A 92 -1.95 17.96 7.66
CA GLN A 92 -3.17 17.44 7.06
C GLN A 92 -3.84 16.43 8.01
N LYS A 93 -4.92 16.87 8.65
CA LYS A 93 -5.81 16.03 9.45
C LYS A 93 -6.45 14.97 8.54
N GLN A 94 -6.22 13.68 8.83
CA GLN A 94 -6.90 12.62 8.12
C GLN A 94 -8.41 12.70 8.38
N LEU A 95 -9.20 12.75 7.30
CA LEU A 95 -10.66 12.87 7.36
C LEU A 95 -11.32 11.51 7.12
N SER A 96 -12.45 11.26 7.78
CA SER A 96 -13.25 10.06 7.51
C SER A 96 -13.90 10.12 6.12
N PHE A 97 -14.27 8.97 5.55
CA PHE A 97 -14.93 8.89 4.24
C PHE A 97 -16.21 9.73 4.16
N ALA A 98 -17.02 9.74 5.22
CA ALA A 98 -18.23 10.55 5.29
C ALA A 98 -17.93 12.05 5.21
N GLU A 99 -16.85 12.48 5.85
CA GLU A 99 -16.40 13.87 5.82
C GLU A 99 -15.91 14.26 4.42
N VAL A 100 -15.15 13.39 3.76
CA VAL A 100 -14.70 13.59 2.38
C VAL A 100 -15.89 13.71 1.43
N MET A 101 -16.89 12.84 1.56
CA MET A 101 -18.10 12.90 0.74
C MET A 101 -18.90 14.19 0.97
N ARG A 102 -18.92 14.71 2.19
CA ARG A 102 -19.54 16.02 2.49
C ARG A 102 -18.76 17.15 1.82
N LEU A 103 -17.44 17.17 1.92
CA LEU A 103 -16.59 18.18 1.26
C LEU A 103 -16.79 18.19 -0.26
N VAL A 104 -16.87 17.00 -0.89
CA VAL A 104 -17.14 16.87 -2.32
C VAL A 104 -18.52 17.44 -2.69
N GLN A 105 -19.54 17.15 -1.89
CA GLN A 105 -20.90 17.66 -2.12
C GLN A 105 -21.00 19.18 -1.94
N ASP A 106 -20.29 19.72 -0.96
CA ASP A 106 -20.23 21.15 -0.66
C ASP A 106 -19.29 21.92 -1.63
N GLY A 107 -18.63 21.21 -2.55
CA GLY A 107 -17.69 21.78 -3.51
C GLY A 107 -16.39 22.30 -2.89
N GLN A 108 -16.09 21.88 -1.65
CA GLN A 108 -14.90 22.27 -0.92
C GLN A 108 -13.73 21.33 -1.28
N GLU A 109 -12.52 21.89 -1.37
CA GLU A 109 -11.34 21.12 -1.76
C GLU A 109 -11.01 20.04 -0.72
N VAL A 110 -10.77 18.81 -1.20
CA VAL A 110 -10.40 17.69 -0.35
C VAL A 110 -8.94 17.87 0.11
N PRO A 111 -8.66 17.81 1.43
CA PRO A 111 -7.30 17.88 1.93
C PRO A 111 -6.38 16.87 1.23
N GLY A 112 -5.22 17.31 0.77
CA GLY A 112 -4.26 16.48 0.02
C GLY A 112 -4.35 16.64 -1.51
N GLY A 113 -5.38 17.29 -2.04
CA GLY A 113 -5.47 17.60 -3.47
C GLY A 113 -4.53 18.74 -3.87
N ALA A 114 -3.41 18.43 -4.52
CA ALA A 114 -2.56 19.46 -5.11
C ALA A 114 -3.22 20.01 -6.38
N LYS A 115 -3.63 21.29 -6.36
CA LYS A 115 -4.14 21.97 -7.55
C LYS A 115 -2.95 22.38 -8.42
N LEU A 116 -2.56 21.48 -9.32
CA LEU A 116 -1.53 21.79 -10.31
C LEU A 116 -2.07 22.91 -11.22
N GLU A 117 -1.36 24.04 -11.27
CA GLU A 117 -1.64 25.12 -12.22
C GLU A 117 -1.25 24.68 -13.65
N VAL A 118 -2.05 23.79 -14.22
CA VAL A 118 -1.86 23.33 -15.59
C VAL A 118 -2.39 24.40 -16.53
N LYS A 119 -1.49 25.14 -17.16
CA LYS A 119 -1.84 26.07 -18.23
C LYS A 119 -1.94 25.30 -19.55
N PRO A 120 -3.02 25.48 -20.33
CA PRO A 120 -3.10 24.94 -21.68
C PRO A 120 -1.92 25.45 -22.49
N THR A 121 -1.01 24.54 -22.86
CA THR A 121 0.07 24.86 -23.78
C THR A 121 -0.51 24.76 -25.18
N ASN A 122 -1.43 25.67 -25.53
CA ASN A 122 -2.00 25.82 -26.88
C ASN A 122 -0.95 26.37 -27.86
N GLN A 123 0.30 25.91 -27.74
CA GLN A 123 1.38 26.28 -28.64
C GLN A 123 1.22 25.47 -29.93
N ASN A 124 1.59 26.08 -31.05
CA ASN A 124 1.62 25.36 -32.31
C ASN A 124 2.61 24.18 -32.20
N PRO A 125 2.27 23.01 -32.75
CA PRO A 125 3.16 21.84 -32.71
C PRO A 125 4.50 22.18 -33.35
N THR A 126 5.60 21.69 -32.77
CA THR A 126 6.93 21.84 -33.36
C THR A 126 6.97 21.10 -34.70
N GLU A 127 7.20 21.84 -35.78
CA GLU A 127 7.36 21.25 -37.11
C GLU A 127 8.60 20.34 -37.14
N SER A 128 8.46 19.15 -37.70
CA SER A 128 9.57 18.21 -37.85
C SER A 128 10.57 18.72 -38.88
N GLN A 129 11.77 19.11 -38.44
CA GLN A 129 12.91 19.41 -39.31
C GLN A 129 13.70 18.15 -39.73
N MET A 130 13.23 16.96 -39.36
CA MET A 130 13.91 15.71 -39.66
C MET A 130 13.75 15.35 -41.15
N GLU A 131 14.87 15.26 -41.87
CA GLU A 131 14.86 14.73 -43.23
C GLU A 131 14.42 13.27 -43.22
N ARG A 132 13.40 12.95 -44.02
CA ARG A 132 12.93 11.59 -44.19
C ARG A 132 14.00 10.78 -44.91
N ARG A 133 14.62 9.81 -44.22
CA ARG A 133 15.51 8.85 -44.89
C ARG A 133 14.69 7.98 -45.83
N LEU A 134 14.98 8.11 -47.12
CA LEU A 134 14.39 7.25 -48.14
C LEU A 134 14.86 5.82 -47.95
N LYS A 135 13.95 4.89 -48.18
CA LYS A 135 14.27 3.47 -48.14
C LYS A 135 15.01 3.09 -49.44
N PRO A 136 15.90 2.09 -49.43
CA PRO A 136 16.69 1.71 -50.61
C PRO A 136 15.86 1.34 -51.84
N TRP A 137 14.63 0.85 -51.65
CA TRP A 137 13.71 0.53 -52.74
C TRP A 137 13.02 1.76 -53.35
N GLU A 138 13.14 2.94 -52.73
CA GLU A 138 12.57 4.20 -53.21
C GLU A 138 13.50 4.94 -54.19
N THR A 139 14.78 4.55 -54.27
CA THR A 139 15.79 5.18 -55.14
C THR A 139 16.11 4.39 -56.41
N CYS A 140 15.53 3.19 -56.59
CA CYS A 140 15.91 2.27 -57.67
C CYS A 140 15.06 2.41 -58.95
N GLY A 141 14.25 3.47 -59.09
CA GLY A 141 13.23 3.60 -60.14
C GLY A 141 13.24 4.90 -60.94
N SER A 142 14.36 5.64 -60.99
CA SER A 142 14.51 6.84 -61.84
C SER A 142 15.60 6.65 -62.89
#